data_AF-A0A6G3WZE3-F1
#
_entry.id   AF-A0A6G3WZE3-F1
#
_cell.length_a   1.000
_cell.length_b   1.000
_cell.length_c   1.000
_cell.angle_alpha   90.00
_cell.angle_beta   90.00
_cell.angle_gamma   90.00
#
_symmetry.space_group_name_H-M   'P 1'
#
loop_
_entity.id
_entity.type
_entity.pdbx_description
1 polymer ?
#
loop_
_entity_poly.entity_id
_entity_poly.type
_entity_poly.pdbx_seq_one_letter_code
_entity_poly.pdbx_strand_id
1 'polypeptide(L)'
;AGLRAALCGLDGATHALSSLAVGADQLFADLALACGAELTAVIPSGDYEACFENDVDLARYRMLKARAVREVRLDFPHSTDEAYYAA
;
A
#
# COMPACT_ATOMS: atom_id res chain seq x y z
N ALA A 1 2.43 9.09 17.06
CA ALA A 1 1.06 9.44 17.50
C ALA A 1 0.26 10.22 16.44
N GLY A 2 0.87 11.13 15.66
CA GLY A 2 0.15 12.02 14.74
C GLY A 2 -0.72 11.33 13.68
N LEU A 3 -0.15 10.46 12.84
CA LEU A 3 -0.88 9.83 11.72
C LEU A 3 -2.06 8.97 12.18
N ARG A 4 -1.88 8.18 13.24
CA ARG A 4 -2.97 7.36 13.81
C ARG A 4 -4.13 8.22 14.33
N ALA A 5 -3.82 9.31 15.03
CA ALA A 5 -4.84 10.22 15.54
C ALA A 5 -5.60 10.91 14.39
N ALA A 6 -4.90 11.28 13.32
CA ALA A 6 -5.52 11.83 12.12
C ALA A 6 -6.48 10.81 11.48
N LEU A 7 -6.03 9.57 11.26
CA LEU A 7 -6.83 8.53 10.60
C LEU A 7 -8.07 8.13 11.40
N CYS A 8 -7.92 7.92 12.72
CA CYS A 8 -9.02 7.52 13.58
C CYS A 8 -9.99 8.68 13.90
N GLY A 9 -9.64 9.91 13.55
CA GLY A 9 -10.51 11.10 13.70
C GLY A 9 -11.27 11.47 12.43
N LEU A 10 -11.16 10.69 11.35
CA LEU A 10 -11.91 10.92 10.11
C LEU A 10 -13.35 10.38 10.27
N ASP A 11 -14.34 11.23 10.00
CA ASP A 11 -15.75 10.84 9.97
C ASP A 11 -16.12 10.27 8.59
N GLY A 12 -16.75 9.09 8.56
CA GLY A 12 -17.24 8.43 7.34
C GLY A 12 -16.34 7.32 6.78
N ALA A 13 -16.74 6.74 5.64
CA ALA A 13 -16.02 5.64 4.99
C ALA A 13 -14.69 6.14 4.39
N THR A 14 -13.61 5.95 5.15
CA THR A 14 -12.26 6.36 4.75
C THR A 14 -11.66 5.34 3.79
N HIS A 15 -11.18 5.80 2.64
CA HIS A 15 -10.45 4.98 1.68
C HIS A 15 -8.97 5.35 1.72
N ALA A 16 -8.12 4.38 2.03
CA ALA A 16 -6.67 4.52 2.04
C ALA A 16 -6.09 3.96 0.75
N LEU A 17 -5.25 4.74 0.07
CA LEU A 17 -4.50 4.29 -1.10
C LEU A 17 -3.04 4.19 -0.72
N SER A 18 -2.38 3.10 -1.08
CA SER A 18 -0.95 2.92 -0.82
C SER A 18 -0.30 2.02 -1.85
N SER A 19 0.96 2.33 -2.17
CA SER A 19 1.82 1.48 -3.01
C SER A 19 2.29 0.22 -2.28
N LEU A 20 2.16 0.18 -0.95
CA LEU A 20 2.67 -0.87 -0.06
C LEU A 20 4.20 -1.05 -0.12
N ALA A 21 4.93 -0.03 -0.58
CA ALA A 21 6.37 0.03 -0.52
C ALA A 21 6.89 -0.18 0.92
N VAL A 22 8.06 -0.81 1.04
CA VAL A 22 8.67 -1.08 2.34
C VAL A 22 8.85 0.23 3.13
N GLY A 23 8.47 0.22 4.41
CA GLY A 23 8.56 1.38 5.28
C GLY A 23 7.24 2.12 5.45
N ALA A 24 7.21 3.40 5.04
CA ALA A 24 6.13 4.33 5.39
C ALA A 24 4.76 3.88 4.85
N ASP A 25 4.70 3.42 3.59
CA ASP A 25 3.49 2.92 2.95
C ASP A 25 2.87 1.74 3.69
N GLN A 26 3.68 0.76 4.08
CA GLN A 26 3.20 -0.38 4.87
C GLN A 26 2.74 0.02 6.27
N LEU A 27 3.44 0.95 6.93
CA LEU A 27 3.03 1.47 8.23
C LEU A 27 1.72 2.27 8.13
N PHE A 28 1.55 3.06 7.08
CA PHE A 28 0.32 3.78 6.79
C PHE A 28 -0.84 2.82 6.54
N ALA A 29 -0.65 1.81 5.69
CA ALA A 29 -1.66 0.80 5.39
C ALA A 29 -2.13 0.06 6.65
N ASP A 30 -1.19 -0.36 7.52
CA ASP A 30 -1.53 -1.00 8.80
C ASP A 30 -2.34 -0.08 9.71
N LEU A 31 -1.94 1.18 9.84
CA LEU A 31 -2.65 2.15 10.68
C LEU A 31 -4.03 2.49 10.13
N ALA A 32 -4.16 2.67 8.82
CA ALA A 32 -5.42 2.94 8.15
C ALA A 32 -6.41 1.79 8.36
N LEU A 33 -5.96 0.55 8.12
CA LEU A 33 -6.75 -0.65 8.39
C LEU A 33 -7.13 -0.77 9.88
N ALA A 34 -6.23 -0.43 10.80
CA ALA A 34 -6.50 -0.46 12.24
C ALA A 34 -7.52 0.60 12.69
N CYS A 35 -7.65 1.71 11.95
CA CYS A 35 -8.70 2.73 12.16
C CYS A 35 -9.99 2.41 11.36
N GLY A 36 -10.07 1.26 10.67
CA GLY A 36 -11.26 0.81 9.95
C GLY A 36 -11.41 1.37 8.53
N ALA A 37 -10.35 1.93 7.95
CA ALA A 37 -10.36 2.37 6.56
C ALA A 37 -10.36 1.17 5.59
N GLU A 38 -10.97 1.37 4.43
CA GLU A 38 -10.86 0.45 3.29
C GLU A 38 -9.56 0.71 2.53
N LEU A 39 -8.72 -0.31 2.39
CA LEU A 39 -7.44 -0.19 1.70
C LEU A 39 -7.57 -0.52 0.21
N THR A 40 -7.05 0.34 -0.65
CA THR A 40 -6.75 0.08 -2.06
C THR A 40 -5.24 -0.02 -2.25
N ALA A 41 -4.76 -1.16 -2.73
CA ALA A 41 -3.35 -1.34 -3.09
C ALA A 41 -3.11 -0.81 -4.52
N VAL A 42 -2.18 0.12 -4.68
CA VAL A 42 -1.77 0.69 -5.98
C VAL A 42 -0.47 0.01 -6.39
N ILE A 43 -0.50 -0.87 -7.39
CA ILE A 43 0.65 -1.67 -7.81
C ILE A 43 1.36 -0.94 -8.95
N PRO A 44 2.59 -0.44 -8.74
CA PRO A 44 3.29 0.41 -9.71
C PRO A 44 3.50 -0.27 -11.07
N SER A 45 3.77 -1.57 -11.08
CA SER A 45 4.16 -2.29 -12.29
C SER A 45 3.84 -3.78 -12.24
N GLY A 46 3.95 -4.46 -13.39
CA GLY A 46 3.75 -5.91 -13.51
C GLY A 46 4.79 -6.76 -12.78
N ASP A 47 6.02 -6.27 -12.63
CA ASP A 47 7.13 -6.98 -11.98
C ASP A 47 7.42 -6.50 -10.55
N TYR A 48 6.53 -5.72 -9.94
CA TYR A 48 6.78 -5.06 -8.65
C TYR A 48 7.22 -6.02 -7.52
N GLU A 49 6.61 -7.21 -7.43
CA GLU A 49 7.00 -8.22 -6.43
C GLU A 49 8.44 -8.74 -6.61
N ALA A 50 9.00 -8.67 -7.82
CA ALA A 50 10.37 -9.10 -8.10
C ALA A 50 11.43 -8.11 -7.61
N CYS A 51 11.03 -6.88 -7.24
CA CYS A 51 11.92 -5.84 -6.74
C CYS A 51 12.16 -5.91 -5.22
N PHE A 52 11.48 -6.81 -4.50
CA PHE A 52 11.70 -6.99 -3.06
C PHE A 52 13.02 -7.71 -2.79
N GLU A 53 13.86 -7.15 -1.92
CA GLU A 53 15.20 -7.67 -1.64
C GLU A 53 15.19 -8.96 -0.80
N ASN A 54 14.12 -9.22 -0.06
CA ASN A 54 14.02 -10.37 0.83
C ASN A 54 12.57 -10.89 0.95
N ASP A 55 12.45 -12.16 1.33
CA ASP A 55 11.16 -12.85 1.46
C ASP A 55 10.28 -12.30 2.59
N VAL A 56 10.87 -11.68 3.61
CA VAL A 56 10.13 -11.12 4.75
C VAL A 56 9.33 -9.89 4.32
N ASP A 57 9.96 -8.99 3.59
CA ASP A 57 9.33 -7.78 3.07
C ASP A 57 8.29 -8.13 2.00
N LEU A 58 8.59 -9.10 1.14
CA LEU A 58 7.64 -9.61 0.14
C LEU A 58 6.42 -10.27 0.81
N ALA A 59 6.63 -11.08 1.85
CA ALA A 59 5.54 -11.69 2.61
C ALA A 59 4.67 -10.63 3.30
N ARG A 60 5.28 -9.59 3.87
CA ARG A 60 4.56 -8.46 4.48
C ARG A 60 3.74 -7.68 3.46
N TYR A 61 4.32 -7.37 2.31
CA TYR A 61 3.60 -6.76 1.19
C TYR A 61 2.40 -7.61 0.77
N ARG A 62 2.58 -8.92 0.57
CA ARG A 62 1.50 -9.85 0.18
C ARG A 62 0.39 -9.92 1.22
N MET A 63 0.75 -9.93 2.51
CA MET A 63 -0.20 -9.91 3.62
C MET A 63 -1.06 -8.64 3.59
N LEU A 64 -0.45 -7.46 3.40
CA LEU A 64 -1.18 -6.19 3.31
C LEU A 64 -2.03 -6.12 2.04
N LYS A 65 -1.49 -6.55 0.90
CA LYS A 65 -2.22 -6.62 -0.38
C LYS A 65 -3.46 -7.50 -0.26
N ALA A 66 -3.38 -8.64 0.42
CA ALA A 66 -4.51 -9.54 0.65
C ALA A 66 -5.62 -8.95 1.53
N ARG A 67 -5.32 -7.89 2.31
CA ARG A 67 -6.30 -7.14 3.11
C ARG A 67 -6.91 -5.96 2.37
N ALA A 68 -6.38 -5.60 1.20
CA ALA A 68 -6.95 -4.54 0.38
C ALA A 68 -8.28 -5.00 -0.21
N VAL A 69 -9.29 -4.14 -0.16
CA VAL A 69 -10.59 -4.38 -0.79
C VAL A 69 -10.53 -4.18 -2.32
N ARG A 70 -9.48 -3.52 -2.80
CA ARG A 70 -9.23 -3.26 -4.22
C ARG A 70 -7.74 -3.27 -4.54
N GLU A 71 -7.40 -3.79 -5.72
CA GLU A 71 -6.08 -3.66 -6.34
C GLU A 71 -6.22 -2.77 -7.59
N VAL A 72 -5.34 -1.78 -7.73
CA VAL A 72 -5.19 -0.97 -8.94
C VAL A 72 -3.79 -1.21 -9.47
N ARG A 73 -3.67 -1.88 -10.61
CA ARG A 73 -2.38 -2.02 -11.28
C ARG A 73 -2.22 -0.91 -12.30
N LEU A 74 -1.11 -0.18 -12.22
CA LEU A 74 -0.76 0.83 -13.23
C LEU A 74 -0.23 0.13 -14.49
N ASP A 75 -0.33 0.81 -15.63
CA ASP A 75 0.02 0.25 -16.94
C ASP A 75 1.53 0.37 -17.25
N PHE A 76 2.36 0.03 -16.26
CA PHE A 76 3.81 -0.07 -16.44
C PHE A 76 4.23 -1.55 -16.39
N PRO A 77 4.90 -2.07 -17.43
CA PRO A 77 5.37 -3.45 -17.41
C PRO A 77 6.49 -3.67 -16.38
N HIS A 78 7.28 -2.63 -16.10
CA HIS A 78 8.50 -2.69 -15.29
C HIS A 78 8.55 -1.61 -14.21
N SER A 79 9.17 -1.96 -13.08
CA SER A 79 9.42 -1.12 -11.91
C SER A 79 10.52 -0.09 -12.16
N THR A 80 10.20 0.87 -13.02
CA THR A 80 11.03 2.04 -13.31
C THR A 80 10.73 3.17 -12.32
N ASP A 81 11.59 4.19 -12.27
CA ASP A 81 11.33 5.39 -11.47
C ASP A 81 9.99 6.05 -11.84
N GLU A 82 9.64 6.07 -13.13
CA GLU A 82 8.36 6.59 -13.61
C GLU A 82 7.17 5.81 -13.03
N ALA A 83 7.26 4.47 -13.00
CA ALA A 83 6.24 3.63 -12.40
C ALA A 83 6.04 3.94 -10.92
N TYR A 84 7.14 4.17 -10.18
CA TYR A 84 7.09 4.56 -8.77
C TYR A 84 6.52 5.96 -8.55
N TYR A 85 6.82 6.92 -9.43
CA TYR A 85 6.24 8.27 -9.33
C TYR A 85 4.75 8.33 -9.67
N ALA A 86 4.25 7.36 -10.45
CA ALA A 86 2.84 7.30 -10.84
C ALA A 86 1.92 6.65 -9.78
N ALA A 87 2.50 6.01 -8.76
CA ALA A 87 1.77 5.32 -7.68
C ALA A 87 1.62 6.21 -6.43
#